data_AF-A0A7W6C639-F1
#
_entry.id   AF-A0A7W6C639-F1
#
_cell.length_a   1.000
_cell.length_b   1.000
_cell.length_c   1.000
_cell.angle_alpha   90.00
_cell.angle_beta   90.00
_cell.angle_gamma   90.00
#
_symmetry.space_group_name_H-M   'P 1'
#
loop_
_entity.id
_entity.type
_entity.pdbx_description
1 polymer ?
#
loop_
_entity_poly.entity_id
_entity_poly.type
_entity_poly.pdbx_seq_one_letter_code
_entity_poly.pdbx_strand_id
1 'polypeptide(L)'
;MTDADVKAQLSQYRQSIDNIDAALVHMLAERFQRTKAVGVLKATHELPPADPAREEYQIERLRHLAKAADLDPDFAEKFLNFIIKEVIRHHEAIAAEHNGTDKTA
;
A
#
# COMPACT_ATOMS: atom_id res chain seq x y z
N MET A 1 -22.57 23.76 -24.79
CA MET A 1 -21.64 24.07 -23.70
C MET A 1 -20.68 25.13 -24.17
N THR A 2 -20.52 26.18 -23.38
CA THR A 2 -19.50 27.21 -23.58
C THR A 2 -18.16 26.76 -22.99
N ASP A 3 -17.08 27.44 -23.34
CA ASP A 3 -15.75 27.21 -22.72
C ASP A 3 -15.79 27.40 -21.19
N ALA A 4 -16.62 28.33 -20.70
CA ALA A 4 -16.84 28.53 -19.28
C ALA A 4 -17.53 27.32 -18.62
N ASP A 5 -18.52 26.71 -19.29
CA ASP A 5 -19.20 25.51 -18.78
C ASP A 5 -18.25 24.31 -18.70
N VAL A 6 -17.38 24.13 -19.72
CA VAL A 6 -16.36 23.08 -19.74
C VAL A 6 -15.37 23.25 -18.58
N LYS A 7 -14.89 24.47 -18.35
CA LYS A 7 -13.96 24.78 -17.24
C LYS A 7 -14.59 24.52 -15.87
N ALA A 8 -15.85 24.91 -15.69
CA ALA A 8 -16.57 24.67 -14.44
C ALA A 8 -16.73 23.16 -14.17
N GLN A 9 -17.14 22.39 -15.19
CA GLN A 9 -17.29 20.94 -15.06
C GLN A 9 -15.95 20.23 -14.78
N LEU A 10 -14.88 20.65 -15.47
CA LEU A 10 -13.54 20.14 -15.21
C LEU A 10 -13.08 20.41 -13.77
N SER A 11 -13.38 21.60 -13.24
CA SER A 11 -13.07 21.96 -11.85
C SER A 11 -13.80 21.05 -10.86
N GLN A 12 -15.07 20.71 -11.12
CA GLN A 12 -15.86 19.82 -10.27
C GLN A 12 -15.31 18.39 -10.26
N TYR A 13 -14.89 17.87 -11.43
CA TYR A 13 -14.25 16.56 -11.50
C TYR A 13 -12.92 16.53 -10.76
N ARG A 14 -12.08 17.56 -10.91
CA ARG A 14 -10.81 17.65 -10.19
C ARG A 14 -11.00 17.72 -8.68
N GLN A 15 -11.98 18.48 -8.21
CA GLN A 15 -12.30 18.51 -6.78
C GLN A 15 -12.69 17.13 -6.23
N SER A 16 -13.41 16.33 -7.03
CA SER A 16 -13.74 14.96 -6.66
C SER A 16 -12.51 14.06 -6.62
N ILE A 17 -11.59 14.21 -7.59
CA ILE A 17 -10.31 13.48 -7.63
C ILE A 17 -9.48 13.82 -6.39
N ASP A 18 -9.32 15.10 -6.05
CA ASP A 18 -8.55 15.53 -4.87
C ASP A 18 -9.09 14.91 -3.57
N ASN A 19 -10.41 14.79 -3.45
CA ASN A 19 -11.05 14.14 -2.30
C ASN A 19 -10.77 12.63 -2.24
N ILE A 20 -10.77 11.95 -3.39
CA ILE A 20 -10.42 10.52 -3.50
C ILE A 20 -8.95 10.32 -3.12
N ASP A 21 -8.06 11.17 -3.62
CA ASP A 21 -6.63 11.10 -3.32
C ASP A 21 -6.34 11.30 -1.83
N ALA A 22 -7.04 12.23 -1.17
CA ALA A 22 -6.96 12.38 0.28
C ALA A 22 -7.38 11.11 1.03
N ALA A 23 -8.47 10.47 0.60
CA ALA A 23 -8.92 9.21 1.18
C ALA A 23 -7.91 8.07 0.95
N LEU A 24 -7.32 7.98 -0.25
CA LEU A 24 -6.27 7.00 -0.56
C LEU A 24 -5.06 7.16 0.36
N VAL A 25 -4.60 8.39 0.61
CA VAL A 25 -3.48 8.67 1.53
C VAL A 25 -3.80 8.21 2.95
N HIS A 26 -5.01 8.50 3.45
CA HIS A 26 -5.42 8.05 4.80
C HIS A 26 -5.48 6.52 4.90
N MET A 27 -6.04 5.84 3.89
CA MET A 27 -6.10 4.37 3.85
C MET A 27 -4.70 3.74 3.78
N LEU A 28 -3.79 4.35 3.01
CA LEU A 28 -2.39 3.91 2.97
C LEU A 28 -1.72 4.10 4.33
N ALA A 29 -1.90 5.24 5.00
CA ALA A 29 -1.33 5.49 6.32
C ALA A 29 -1.76 4.41 7.33
N GLU A 30 -3.05 4.07 7.37
CA GLU A 30 -3.55 2.98 8.21
C GLU A 30 -2.93 1.62 7.83
N ARG A 31 -2.88 1.31 6.54
CA ARG A 31 -2.26 0.06 6.05
C ARG A 31 -0.80 -0.03 6.47
N PHE A 32 -0.03 1.05 6.34
CA PHE A 32 1.38 1.10 6.72
C PHE A 32 1.58 0.96 8.23
N GLN A 33 0.70 1.53 9.06
CA GLN A 33 0.72 1.31 10.51
C GLN A 33 0.56 -0.18 10.86
N ARG A 34 -0.37 -0.88 10.21
CA ARG A 34 -0.57 -2.32 10.43
C ARG A 34 0.63 -3.14 9.95
N THR A 35 1.17 -2.83 8.78
CA THR A 35 2.37 -3.53 8.30
C THR A 35 3.59 -3.26 9.18
N LYS A 36 3.72 -2.07 9.79
CA LYS A 36 4.78 -1.82 10.78
C LYS A 36 4.65 -2.73 12.00
N ALA A 37 3.44 -2.88 12.53
CA ALA A 37 3.18 -3.81 13.63
C ALA A 37 3.50 -5.27 13.24
N VAL A 38 3.15 -5.69 12.02
CA VAL A 38 3.56 -7.00 11.49
C VAL A 38 5.08 -7.12 11.43
N GLY A 39 5.79 -6.08 11.00
CA GLY A 39 7.26 -6.06 10.94
C GLY A 39 7.91 -6.23 12.30
N VAL A 40 7.40 -5.53 13.32
CA VAL A 40 7.85 -5.70 14.72
C VAL A 40 7.59 -7.12 15.19
N LEU A 41 6.39 -7.66 14.97
CA LEU A 41 6.05 -9.02 15.34
C LEU A 41 6.96 -10.05 14.66
N LYS A 42 7.23 -9.87 13.36
CA LYS A 42 8.15 -10.72 12.61
C LYS A 42 9.56 -10.68 13.20
N ALA A 43 10.09 -9.47 13.47
CA ALA A 43 11.42 -9.30 14.04
C ALA A 43 11.55 -9.98 15.42
N THR A 44 10.57 -9.79 16.31
CA THR A 44 10.54 -10.40 17.66
C THR A 44 10.52 -11.93 17.64
N HIS A 45 9.98 -12.53 16.58
CA HIS A 45 9.89 -13.98 16.41
C HIS A 45 10.86 -14.53 15.36
N GLU A 46 11.88 -13.76 14.96
CA GLU A 46 12.90 -14.14 13.98
C GLU A 46 12.31 -14.61 12.63
N LEU A 47 11.14 -14.10 12.26
CA LEU A 47 10.47 -14.41 11.01
C LEU A 47 11.01 -13.56 9.85
N PRO A 48 11.08 -14.11 8.63
CA PRO A 48 11.60 -13.37 7.48
C PRO A 48 10.70 -12.16 7.11
N PRO A 49 11.29 -11.03 6.71
CA PRO A 49 10.57 -9.86 6.21
C PRO A 49 9.63 -10.18 5.03
N ALA A 50 10.13 -10.93 4.05
CA ALA A 50 9.36 -11.39 2.89
C ALA A 50 8.58 -12.67 3.20
N ASP A 51 7.44 -12.85 2.54
CA ASP A 51 6.61 -14.06 2.63
C ASP A 51 5.99 -14.33 1.24
N PRO A 52 6.68 -15.11 0.39
CA PRO A 52 6.28 -15.31 -1.00
C PRO A 52 4.86 -15.85 -1.16
N ALA A 53 4.45 -16.78 -0.29
CA ALA A 53 3.09 -17.35 -0.34
C ALA A 53 2.03 -16.30 0.01
N ARG A 54 2.32 -15.43 0.99
CA ARG A 54 1.43 -14.31 1.33
C ARG A 54 1.38 -13.25 0.23
N GLU A 55 2.48 -12.99 -0.45
CA GLU A 55 2.57 -12.04 -1.56
C GLU A 55 1.76 -12.53 -2.77
N GLU A 56 1.93 -13.79 -3.16
CA GLU A 56 1.17 -14.43 -4.25
C GLU A 56 -0.35 -14.36 -4.01
N TYR A 57 -0.81 -14.75 -2.82
CA TYR A 57 -2.23 -14.65 -2.46
C TYR A 57 -2.77 -13.21 -2.54
N GLN A 58 -1.97 -12.22 -2.11
CA GLN A 58 -2.40 -10.82 -2.16
C GLN A 58 -2.55 -10.34 -3.60
N ILE A 59 -1.64 -10.75 -4.49
CA ILE A 59 -1.72 -10.44 -5.93
C ILE A 59 -2.99 -11.04 -6.52
N GLU A 60 -3.23 -12.34 -6.34
CA GLU A 60 -4.42 -13.02 -6.87
C GLU A 60 -5.70 -12.35 -6.38
N ARG A 61 -5.82 -12.13 -5.06
CA ARG A 61 -6.98 -11.48 -4.46
C ARG A 61 -7.19 -10.07 -5.00
N LEU A 62 -6.13 -9.28 -5.17
CA LEU A 62 -6.25 -7.92 -5.66
C LEU A 62 -6.63 -7.87 -7.15
N ARG A 63 -6.11 -8.78 -7.96
CA ARG A 63 -6.53 -8.92 -9.37
C ARG A 63 -8.02 -9.21 -9.47
N HIS A 64 -8.57 -10.05 -8.59
CA HIS A 64 -10.01 -10.29 -8.53
C HIS A 64 -10.82 -9.04 -8.13
N LEU A 65 -10.37 -8.29 -7.12
CA LEU A 65 -11.02 -7.05 -6.72
C LEU A 65 -10.97 -5.97 -7.80
N ALA A 66 -9.85 -5.86 -8.52
CA ALA A 66 -9.70 -4.93 -9.63
C ALA A 66 -10.71 -5.22 -10.75
N LYS A 67 -10.84 -6.49 -11.16
CA LYS A 67 -11.85 -6.91 -12.15
C LYS A 67 -13.28 -6.57 -11.71
N ALA A 68 -13.61 -6.78 -10.43
CA ALA A 68 -14.93 -6.49 -9.91
C ALA A 68 -15.25 -4.98 -9.81
N ALA A 69 -14.22 -4.13 -9.82
CA ALA A 69 -14.32 -2.68 -9.74
C ALA A 69 -14.07 -1.98 -11.09
N ASP A 70 -14.07 -2.73 -12.21
CA ASP A 70 -13.73 -2.24 -13.55
C ASP A 70 -12.37 -1.51 -13.63
N LEU A 71 -11.41 -1.96 -12.81
CA LEU A 71 -10.02 -1.50 -12.82
C LEU A 71 -9.12 -2.53 -13.53
N ASP A 72 -8.15 -2.06 -14.31
CA ASP A 72 -7.14 -2.91 -14.94
C ASP A 72 -6.40 -3.76 -13.88
N PRO A 73 -6.49 -5.09 -13.92
CA PRO A 73 -5.82 -5.97 -12.97
C PRO A 73 -4.30 -5.85 -12.99
N ASP A 74 -3.72 -5.55 -14.15
CA ASP A 74 -2.26 -5.41 -14.29
C ASP A 74 -1.78 -4.10 -13.65
N PHE A 75 -2.59 -3.04 -13.73
CA PHE A 75 -2.35 -1.81 -12.97
C PHE A 75 -2.45 -2.06 -11.46
N ALA A 76 -3.50 -2.75 -11.00
CA ALA A 76 -3.68 -3.04 -9.58
C ALA A 76 -2.53 -3.87 -9.01
N GLU A 77 -2.05 -4.87 -9.76
CA GLU A 77 -0.88 -5.65 -9.40
C GLU A 77 0.40 -4.81 -9.33
N LYS A 78 0.67 -3.96 -10.33
CA LYS A 78 1.83 -3.05 -10.30
C LYS A 78 1.80 -2.14 -9.08
N PHE A 79 0.64 -1.58 -8.74
CA PHE A 79 0.45 -0.76 -7.56
C PHE A 79 0.72 -1.54 -6.27
N LEU A 80 0.18 -2.75 -6.15
CA LEU A 80 0.43 -3.61 -4.99
C LEU A 80 1.90 -3.99 -4.85
N ASN A 81 2.57 -4.34 -5.95
CA ASN A 81 3.98 -4.66 -5.96
C ASN A 81 4.84 -3.47 -5.50
N PHE A 82 4.46 -2.24 -5.87
CA PHE A 82 5.10 -1.04 -5.34
C PHE A 82 4.94 -0.94 -3.82
N ILE A 83 3.73 -1.13 -3.31
CA ILE A 83 3.45 -1.06 -1.87
C ILE A 83 4.16 -2.19 -1.09
N ILE A 84 4.18 -3.42 -1.61
CA ILE A 84 4.84 -4.57 -0.97
C ILE A 84 6.33 -4.32 -0.83
N LYS A 85 7.01 -3.81 -1.87
CA LYS A 85 8.43 -3.48 -1.81
C LYS A 85 8.75 -2.52 -0.66
N GLU A 86 7.92 -1.49 -0.50
CA GLU A 86 8.10 -0.51 0.56
C GLU A 86 7.84 -1.10 1.96
N VAL A 87 6.88 -2.03 2.07
CA VAL A 87 6.64 -2.78 3.32
C VAL A 87 7.82 -3.66 3.70
N ILE A 88 8.38 -4.41 2.74
CA ILE A 88 9.54 -5.27 2.98
C ILE A 88 10.74 -4.44 3.44
N ARG A 89 11.01 -3.30 2.79
CA ARG A 89 12.06 -2.35 3.19
C ARG A 89 11.89 -1.89 4.65
N HIS A 90 10.65 -1.62 5.08
CA HIS A 90 10.38 -1.28 6.48
C HIS A 90 10.61 -2.46 7.43
N HIS A 91 10.24 -3.68 7.04
CA HIS A 91 10.47 -4.86 7.86
C HIS A 91 11.95 -5.16 8.03
N GLU A 92 12.75 -5.03 6.97
CA GLU A 92 14.21 -5.16 7.04
C GLU A 92 14.82 -4.14 8.00
N ALA A 93 14.39 -2.87 7.94
CA ALA A 93 14.85 -1.84 8.87
C ALA A 93 14.50 -2.17 10.33
N ILE A 94 13.26 -2.61 10.60
CA ILE A 94 12.82 -3.00 11.94
C ILE A 94 13.63 -4.20 12.46
N ALA A 95 13.88 -5.20 11.61
CA ALA A 95 14.69 -6.36 11.99
C ALA A 95 16.15 -5.95 12.31
N ALA A 96 16.73 -5.02 11.55
CA ALA A 96 18.07 -4.49 11.82
C ALA A 96 18.14 -3.74 13.16
N GLU A 97 17.13 -2.91 13.46
CA GLU A 97 17.02 -2.19 14.75
C GLU A 97 16.85 -3.16 15.93
N HIS A 98 16.03 -4.19 15.77
CA HIS A 98 15.80 -5.21 16.81
C HIS A 98 17.08 -5.97 17.15
N ASN A 99 17.79 -6.49 16.13
CA ASN A 99 19.06 -7.21 16.29
C ASN A 99 20.18 -6.33 16.90
N GLY A 100 20.13 -5.01 16.68
CA GLY A 100 21.06 -4.06 17.30
C GLY A 100 20.80 -3.87 18.78
N THR A 101 19.52 -3.89 19.18
CA THR A 101 19.08 -3.72 20.58
C THR A 101 19.46 -4.92 21.43
N ASP A 102 19.25 -6.14 20.91
CA ASP A 102 19.60 -7.40 21.60
C ASP A 102 21.11 -7.57 21.84
N LYS A 103 21.96 -6.90 21.06
CA LYS A 103 23.43 -6.93 21.26
C LYS A 103 23.91 -5.96 22.34
N THR A 104 23.05 -5.03 22.78
CA THR A 104 23.38 -3.99 23.76
C THR A 104 22.72 -4.18 25.13
N ALA A 105 21.83 -5.16 25.24
CA ALA A 105 21.20 -5.60 26.49
C ALA A 105 21.95 -6.80 27.08
#